data_AF-A0A2E6F358-F1
#
_entry.id   AF-A0A2E6F358-F1
#
_cell.length_a   1.000
_cell.length_b   1.000
_cell.length_c   1.000
_cell.angle_alpha   90.00
_cell.angle_beta   90.00
_cell.angle_gamma   90.00
#
_symmetry.space_group_name_H-M   'P 1'
#
loop_
_entity.id
_entity.type
_entity.pdbx_description
1 polymer ?
#
loop_
_entity_poly.entity_id
_entity_poly.type
_entity_poly.pdbx_seq_one_letter_code
_entity_poly.pdbx_strand_id
1 'polypeptide(L)'
;MNGCFSLVTLIYGVIWLMIGGMIGHIIPRIPILFFTRYKSQNFMFPPHPEPIPITAELLVRILNLRRLYWMSILFTLPSLFFGWIMITWADSTLGFGLFLASGWTIVSRLLPDSTDKKYNYPYSLNLIFDLNLLINSGRLKDVLVDEGMDINESLICCKYIDPQWEVGSVRCSNCNRILLDYPRPDLGRIRIDGMLKGSMRILLLDSRPLLSLKEEK
;
A
#
# COMPACT_ATOMS: atom_id res chain seq x y z
N MET A 1 33.84 7.74 38.24
CA MET A 1 33.09 6.49 37.99
C MET A 1 31.60 6.68 37.66
N ASN A 2 30.97 7.83 37.93
CA ASN A 2 29.53 8.02 37.69
C ASN A 2 29.15 8.26 36.20
N GLY A 3 30.07 8.75 35.37
CA GLY A 3 29.79 9.01 33.94
C GLY A 3 29.63 7.76 33.08
N CYS A 4 30.39 6.69 33.37
CA CYS A 4 30.31 5.44 32.60
C CYS A 4 29.00 4.69 32.86
N PHE A 5 28.51 4.73 34.10
CA PHE A 5 27.23 4.13 34.48
C PHE A 5 26.04 4.83 33.80
N SER A 6 26.07 6.17 33.73
CA SER A 6 25.04 6.96 33.06
C SER A 6 24.98 6.71 31.55
N LEU A 7 26.12 6.54 30.89
CA LEU A 7 26.19 6.27 29.46
C LEU A 7 25.59 4.89 29.11
N VAL A 8 25.90 3.86 29.91
CA VAL A 8 25.38 2.50 29.69
C VAL A 8 23.86 2.45 29.87
N THR A 9 23.31 3.12 30.90
CA THR A 9 21.87 3.21 31.11
C THR A 9 21.17 3.95 29.97
N LEU A 10 21.79 5.01 29.44
CA LEU A 10 21.25 5.75 28.29
C LEU A 10 21.22 4.88 27.03
N ILE A 11 22.31 4.17 26.72
CA ILE A 11 22.38 3.27 25.57
C ILE A 11 21.31 2.18 25.68
N TYR A 12 21.17 1.57 26.86
CA TYR A 12 20.16 0.55 27.12
C TYR A 12 18.74 1.10 26.89
N GLY A 13 18.42 2.28 27.44
CA GLY A 13 17.12 2.92 27.25
C GLY A 13 16.81 3.23 25.78
N VAL A 14 17.81 3.70 25.01
CA VAL A 14 17.65 3.93 23.56
C VAL A 14 17.38 2.63 22.81
N ILE A 15 18.09 1.55 23.15
CA ILE A 15 17.86 0.24 22.53
C ILE A 15 16.44 -0.25 22.79
N TRP A 16 15.96 -0.19 24.03
CA TRP A 16 14.60 -0.61 24.38
C TRP A 16 13.53 0.26 23.74
N LEU A 17 13.76 1.57 23.66
CA LEU A 17 12.89 2.49 22.93
C LEU A 17 12.78 2.07 21.46
N MET A 18 13.91 1.76 20.81
CA MET A 18 13.93 1.33 19.40
C MET A 18 13.27 -0.04 19.21
N ILE A 19 13.49 -0.99 20.11
CA ILE A 19 12.83 -2.31 20.07
C ILE A 19 11.31 -2.14 20.21
N GLY A 20 10.85 -1.37 21.21
CA GLY A 20 9.43 -1.06 21.39
C GLY A 20 8.84 -0.39 20.15
N GLY A 21 9.57 0.58 19.58
CA GLY A 21 9.19 1.26 18.34
C GLY A 21 9.07 0.32 17.15
N MET A 22 10.03 -0.60 16.96
CA MET A 22 9.98 -1.60 15.89
C MET A 22 8.77 -2.52 16.03
N ILE A 23 8.49 -3.00 17.24
CA ILE A 23 7.33 -3.85 17.52
C ILE A 23 6.03 -3.08 17.22
N GLY A 24 5.90 -1.85 17.71
CA GLY A 24 4.74 -0.99 17.47
C GLY A 24 4.54 -0.60 16.01
N HIS A 25 5.62 -0.57 15.23
CA HIS A 25 5.56 -0.32 13.79
C HIS A 25 5.16 -1.57 12.99
N ILE A 26 5.58 -2.76 13.42
CA ILE A 26 5.31 -4.02 12.70
C ILE A 26 3.88 -4.51 12.96
N ILE A 27 3.40 -4.48 14.21
CA ILE A 27 2.11 -5.08 14.61
C ILE A 27 0.94 -4.60 13.73
N PRO A 28 0.73 -3.29 13.50
CA PRO A 28 -0.38 -2.82 12.67
C PRO A 28 -0.32 -3.29 11.21
N ARG A 29 0.87 -3.66 10.72
CA ARG A 29 1.12 -4.04 9.32
C ARG A 29 1.06 -5.54 9.07
N ILE A 30 0.95 -6.37 10.12
CA ILE A 30 0.80 -7.83 10.04
C ILE A 30 -0.29 -8.24 9.02
N PRO A 31 -1.50 -7.65 9.00
CA PRO A 31 -2.54 -8.08 8.07
C PRO A 31 -2.12 -7.95 6.60
N ILE A 32 -1.46 -6.84 6.24
CA ILE A 32 -1.00 -6.62 4.87
C ILE A 32 0.21 -7.52 4.55
N LEU A 33 1.13 -7.69 5.50
CA LEU A 33 2.34 -8.50 5.31
C LEU A 33 2.04 -9.98 5.04
N PHE A 34 1.05 -10.55 5.74
CA PHE A 34 0.77 -11.99 5.67
C PHE A 34 -0.41 -12.33 4.77
N PHE A 35 -1.58 -11.69 4.96
CA PHE A 35 -2.80 -12.16 4.28
C PHE A 35 -2.73 -11.99 2.78
N THR A 36 -2.10 -10.92 2.30
CA THR A 36 -2.05 -10.59 0.88
C THR A 36 -1.04 -11.44 0.11
N ARG A 37 0.01 -11.92 0.77
CA ARG A 37 1.17 -12.56 0.14
C ARG A 37 1.10 -14.08 0.09
N TYR A 38 -0.03 -14.66 0.53
CA TYR A 38 -0.23 -16.09 0.42
C TYR A 38 -0.36 -16.51 -1.06
N LYS A 39 0.25 -17.64 -1.42
CA LYS A 39 0.31 -18.11 -2.82
C LYS A 39 -1.09 -18.29 -3.43
N SER A 40 -2.05 -18.75 -2.63
CA SER A 40 -3.44 -18.96 -3.08
C SER A 40 -4.13 -17.69 -3.59
N GLN A 41 -3.75 -16.51 -3.09
CA GLN A 41 -4.37 -15.25 -3.48
C GLN A 41 -3.74 -14.61 -4.73
N ASN A 42 -2.62 -15.14 -5.21
CA ASN A 42 -1.84 -14.55 -6.30
C ASN A 42 -1.89 -15.37 -7.60
N PHE A 43 -2.62 -16.49 -7.64
CA PHE A 43 -2.74 -17.31 -8.85
C PHE A 43 -3.39 -16.59 -10.03
N MET A 44 -4.28 -15.63 -9.76
CA MET A 44 -5.00 -14.87 -10.80
C MET A 44 -4.18 -13.71 -11.36
N PHE A 45 -3.05 -13.35 -10.74
CA PHE A 45 -2.24 -12.21 -11.15
C PHE A 45 -0.89 -12.67 -11.72
N PRO A 46 -0.42 -12.05 -12.80
CA PRO A 46 0.91 -12.32 -13.31
C PRO A 46 1.96 -11.96 -12.24
N PRO A 47 3.12 -12.65 -12.22
CA PRO A 47 4.18 -12.38 -11.26
C PRO A 47 4.71 -10.95 -11.39
N HIS A 48 5.16 -10.35 -10.28
CA HIS A 48 5.85 -9.05 -10.36
C HIS A 48 7.20 -9.23 -11.10
N PRO A 49 7.57 -8.39 -12.09
CA PRO A 49 7.07 -7.03 -12.37
C PRO A 49 6.03 -6.89 -13.48
N GLU A 50 5.49 -7.98 -14.03
CA GLU A 50 4.64 -7.96 -15.22
C GLU A 50 3.41 -7.04 -15.07
N PRO A 51 2.95 -6.43 -16.20
CA PRO A 51 1.74 -5.64 -16.24
C PRO A 51 0.52 -6.47 -15.81
N ILE A 52 -0.49 -5.82 -15.24
CA ILE A 52 -1.73 -6.49 -14.80
C ILE A 52 -2.89 -5.94 -15.61
N PRO A 53 -3.74 -6.79 -16.22
CA PRO A 53 -4.92 -6.32 -16.91
C PRO A 53 -5.90 -5.66 -15.93
N ILE A 54 -6.50 -4.55 -16.33
CA ILE A 54 -7.51 -3.87 -15.51
C ILE A 54 -8.82 -4.65 -15.60
N THR A 55 -9.02 -5.57 -14.65
CA THR A 55 -10.21 -6.44 -14.56
C THR A 55 -11.00 -6.19 -13.28
N ALA A 56 -12.21 -6.75 -13.21
CA ALA A 56 -13.00 -6.72 -11.97
C ALA A 56 -12.30 -7.43 -10.80
N GLU A 57 -11.51 -8.47 -11.07
CA GLU A 57 -10.73 -9.20 -10.05
C GLU A 57 -9.66 -8.31 -9.42
N LEU A 58 -8.99 -7.49 -10.23
CA LEU A 58 -8.06 -6.47 -9.73
C LEU A 58 -8.78 -5.47 -8.82
N LEU A 59 -10.00 -5.04 -9.18
CA LEU A 59 -10.78 -4.11 -8.36
C LEU A 59 -11.11 -4.71 -6.99
N VAL A 60 -11.58 -5.96 -6.97
CA VAL A 60 -11.83 -6.72 -5.73
C VAL A 60 -10.56 -6.83 -4.89
N ARG A 61 -9.41 -7.07 -5.52
CA ARG A 61 -8.11 -7.12 -4.85
C ARG A 61 -7.76 -5.79 -4.18
N ILE A 62 -7.92 -4.67 -4.87
CA ILE A 62 -7.65 -3.33 -4.31
C ILE A 62 -8.61 -3.01 -3.18
N LEU A 63 -9.89 -3.35 -3.31
CA LEU A 63 -10.88 -3.18 -2.25
C LEU A 63 -10.52 -3.99 -0.99
N ASN A 64 -10.07 -5.23 -1.17
CA ASN A 64 -9.60 -6.06 -0.06
C ASN A 64 -8.33 -5.47 0.59
N LEU A 65 -7.37 -5.00 -0.21
CA LEU A 65 -6.18 -4.32 0.29
C LEU A 65 -6.52 -3.03 1.04
N ARG A 66 -7.48 -2.25 0.54
CA ARG A 66 -8.03 -1.08 1.22
C ARG A 66 -8.63 -1.48 2.57
N ARG A 67 -9.44 -2.53 2.62
CA ARG A 67 -10.00 -3.04 3.89
C ARG A 67 -8.89 -3.44 4.86
N LEU A 68 -7.92 -4.25 4.43
CA LEU A 68 -6.78 -4.66 5.25
C LEU A 68 -5.93 -3.48 5.74
N TYR A 69 -5.76 -2.47 4.90
CA TYR A 69 -5.11 -1.22 5.26
C TYR A 69 -5.85 -0.51 6.39
N TRP A 70 -7.17 -0.36 6.33
CA TRP A 70 -7.94 0.24 7.42
C TRP A 70 -8.01 -0.64 8.67
N MET A 71 -8.00 -1.97 8.50
CA MET A 71 -7.92 -2.91 9.61
C MET A 71 -6.64 -2.74 10.44
N SER A 72 -5.56 -2.15 9.91
CA SER A 72 -4.35 -1.84 10.68
C SER A 72 -4.64 -1.03 11.95
N ILE A 73 -5.63 -0.14 11.94
CA ILE A 73 -6.05 0.64 13.11
C ILE A 73 -6.53 -0.29 14.22
N LEU A 74 -7.32 -1.30 13.88
CA LEU A 74 -7.76 -2.32 14.84
C LEU A 74 -6.57 -3.06 15.46
N PHE A 75 -5.60 -3.47 14.63
CA PHE A 75 -4.38 -4.13 15.10
C PHE A 75 -3.45 -3.20 15.90
N THR A 76 -3.64 -1.89 15.78
CA THR A 76 -2.89 -0.91 16.56
C THR A 76 -3.40 -0.81 18.00
N LEU A 77 -4.69 -1.06 18.25
CA LEU A 77 -5.29 -0.92 19.58
C LEU A 77 -4.62 -1.82 20.65
N PRO A 78 -4.38 -3.13 20.40
CA PRO A 78 -3.63 -3.95 21.35
C PRO A 78 -2.24 -3.39 21.63
N SER A 79 -1.51 -2.93 20.60
CA SER A 79 -0.16 -2.38 20.79
C SER A 79 -0.16 -1.09 21.62
N LEU A 80 -1.15 -0.22 21.45
CA LEU A 80 -1.32 0.98 22.28
C LEU A 80 -1.65 0.63 23.73
N PHE A 81 -2.57 -0.32 23.92
CA PHE A 81 -2.98 -0.78 25.25
C PHE A 81 -1.81 -1.42 26.01
N PHE A 82 -1.05 -2.31 25.36
CA PHE A 82 0.16 -2.89 25.95
C PHE A 82 1.24 -1.84 26.19
N GLY A 83 1.44 -0.89 25.26
CA GLY A 83 2.37 0.22 25.45
C GLY A 83 2.04 1.04 26.70
N TRP A 84 0.76 1.36 26.90
CA TRP A 84 0.26 2.04 28.09
C TRP A 84 0.51 1.26 29.39
N ILE A 85 0.19 -0.05 29.40
CA ILE A 85 0.47 -0.92 30.55
C ILE A 85 1.96 -0.96 30.86
N MET A 86 2.82 -1.06 29.84
CA MET A 86 4.26 -1.13 30.04
C MET A 86 4.84 0.17 30.61
N ILE A 87 4.33 1.33 30.18
CA ILE A 87 4.71 2.64 30.75
C ILE A 87 4.39 2.71 32.23
N THR A 88 3.27 2.11 32.66
CA THR A 88 2.75 2.24 34.02
C THR A 88 3.24 1.16 34.98
N TRP A 89 3.49 -0.07 34.52
CA TRP A 89 3.78 -1.23 35.38
C TRP A 89 5.07 -1.98 35.04
N ALA A 90 5.77 -1.65 33.96
CA ALA A 90 6.94 -2.39 33.49
C ALA A 90 8.07 -1.46 33.00
N ASP A 91 8.78 -1.85 31.93
CA ASP A 91 9.81 -1.02 31.32
C ASP A 91 9.18 0.14 30.57
N SER A 92 9.35 1.34 31.12
CA SER A 92 8.81 2.56 30.56
C SER A 92 9.43 2.91 29.21
N THR A 93 10.73 2.65 29.00
CA THR A 93 11.42 2.99 27.75
C THR A 93 10.91 2.16 26.58
N LEU A 94 10.72 0.85 26.77
CA LEU A 94 10.08 0.00 25.77
C LEU A 94 8.62 0.43 25.55
N GLY A 95 7.88 0.63 26.63
CA GLY A 95 6.46 1.01 26.57
C GLY A 95 6.24 2.31 25.78
N PHE A 96 7.09 3.31 26.00
CA PHE A 96 7.09 4.56 25.23
C PHE A 96 7.34 4.32 23.74
N GLY A 97 8.33 3.49 23.39
CA GLY A 97 8.61 3.17 21.99
C GLY A 97 7.41 2.51 21.30
N LEU A 98 6.81 1.54 21.98
CA LEU A 98 5.61 0.82 21.51
C LEU A 98 4.44 1.78 21.31
N PHE A 99 4.17 2.64 22.30
CA PHE A 99 3.07 3.61 22.29
C PHE A 99 3.25 4.68 21.20
N LEU A 100 4.45 5.22 21.03
CA LEU A 100 4.73 6.26 20.01
C LEU A 100 4.61 5.70 18.59
N ALA A 101 5.21 4.55 18.29
CA ALA A 101 5.16 3.97 16.95
C ALA A 101 3.74 3.50 16.55
N SER A 102 3.01 2.93 17.50
CA SER A 102 1.60 2.55 17.29
C SER A 102 0.70 3.79 17.15
N GLY A 103 0.87 4.79 18.01
CA GLY A 103 0.16 6.08 17.92
C GLY A 103 0.40 6.79 16.58
N TRP A 104 1.65 6.80 16.11
CA TRP A 104 2.01 7.33 14.80
C TRP A 104 1.25 6.63 13.67
N THR A 105 1.02 5.32 13.78
CA THR A 105 0.22 4.59 12.78
C THR A 105 -1.19 5.14 12.70
N ILE A 106 -1.89 5.36 13.83
CA ILE A 106 -3.25 5.95 13.81
C ILE A 106 -3.23 7.34 13.17
N VAL A 107 -2.31 8.20 13.62
CA VAL A 107 -2.19 9.57 13.08
C VAL A 107 -1.95 9.53 11.58
N SER A 108 -1.01 8.71 11.10
CA SER A 108 -0.69 8.58 9.68
C SER A 108 -1.85 8.07 8.82
N ARG A 109 -2.82 7.38 9.42
CA ARG A 109 -4.00 6.83 8.73
C ARG A 109 -5.18 7.81 8.72
N LEU A 110 -5.27 8.68 9.72
CA LEU A 110 -6.35 9.66 9.86
C LEU A 110 -6.01 11.03 9.29
N LEU A 111 -4.72 11.34 9.09
CA LEU A 111 -4.30 12.58 8.46
C LEU A 111 -4.95 12.71 7.07
N PRO A 112 -5.60 13.86 6.78
CA PRO A 112 -6.29 14.05 5.52
C PRO A 112 -5.31 14.15 4.35
N ASP A 113 -5.75 13.61 3.21
CA ASP A 113 -5.00 13.57 1.94
C ASP A 113 -4.80 14.96 1.28
N SER A 114 -5.13 16.07 1.95
CA SER A 114 -5.03 17.44 1.43
C SER A 114 -3.64 18.07 1.60
N THR A 115 -2.74 17.41 2.33
CA THR A 115 -1.33 17.81 2.40
C THR A 115 -0.60 17.36 1.14
N ASP A 116 -0.65 18.21 0.11
CA ASP A 116 0.22 18.35 -1.06
C ASP A 116 1.25 17.23 -1.36
N LYS A 117 0.79 15.99 -1.54
CA LYS A 117 1.58 14.95 -2.22
C LYS A 117 0.69 14.33 -3.28
N LYS A 118 1.20 14.29 -4.51
CA LYS A 118 0.55 13.75 -5.72
C LYS A 118 -0.03 12.33 -5.49
N TYR A 119 0.47 11.58 -4.50
CA TYR A 119 0.06 10.21 -4.18
C TYR A 119 -0.11 9.99 -2.67
N ASN A 120 -1.22 10.46 -2.11
CA ASN A 120 -1.41 10.49 -0.66
C ASN A 120 -1.88 9.17 -0.01
N TYR A 121 -2.61 8.31 -0.74
CA TYR A 121 -3.12 7.04 -0.22
C TYR A 121 -3.03 5.92 -1.28
N PRO A 122 -2.45 4.74 -0.96
CA PRO A 122 -2.13 3.71 -1.97
C PRO A 122 -3.36 2.99 -2.56
N TYR A 123 -4.52 2.99 -1.91
CA TYR A 123 -5.74 2.28 -2.37
C TYR A 123 -6.98 3.19 -2.35
N SER A 124 -6.87 4.43 -2.88
CA SER A 124 -7.89 5.47 -2.67
C SER A 124 -9.21 5.09 -3.35
N LEU A 125 -10.35 5.58 -2.85
CA LEU A 125 -11.62 5.34 -3.55
C LEU A 125 -11.63 5.98 -4.93
N ASN A 126 -11.00 7.15 -5.09
CA ASN A 126 -10.87 7.81 -6.39
C ASN A 126 -10.15 6.90 -7.40
N LEU A 127 -9.03 6.28 -7.02
CA LEU A 127 -8.33 5.31 -7.86
C LEU A 127 -9.22 4.12 -8.24
N ILE A 128 -10.02 3.62 -7.30
CA ILE A 128 -10.96 2.52 -7.57
C ILE A 128 -12.04 2.97 -8.57
N PHE A 129 -12.58 4.18 -8.44
CA PHE A 129 -13.53 4.74 -9.39
C PHE A 129 -12.91 4.94 -10.78
N ASP A 130 -11.70 5.48 -10.85
CA ASP A 130 -10.97 5.68 -12.11
C ASP A 130 -10.73 4.36 -12.83
N LEU A 131 -10.27 3.33 -12.12
CA LEU A 131 -10.09 1.99 -12.68
C LEU A 131 -11.42 1.36 -13.11
N ASN A 132 -12.50 1.56 -12.35
CA ASN A 132 -13.81 1.06 -12.71
C ASN A 132 -14.37 1.75 -13.97
N LEU A 133 -14.07 3.05 -14.16
CA LEU A 133 -14.39 3.77 -15.38
C LEU A 133 -13.66 3.14 -16.58
N LEU A 134 -12.38 2.79 -16.43
CA LEU A 134 -11.63 2.09 -17.49
C LEU A 134 -12.24 0.74 -17.84
N ILE A 135 -12.66 -0.06 -16.86
CA ILE A 135 -13.38 -1.33 -17.10
C ILE A 135 -14.67 -1.08 -17.89
N ASN A 136 -15.45 -0.10 -17.46
CA ASN A 136 -16.71 0.24 -18.11
C ASN A 136 -16.50 0.79 -19.52
N SER A 137 -15.43 1.55 -19.77
CA SER A 137 -15.07 2.06 -21.09
C SER A 137 -14.73 0.91 -22.05
N GLY A 138 -14.09 -0.14 -21.56
CA GLY A 138 -13.83 -1.36 -22.34
C GLY A 138 -15.13 -2.08 -22.70
N ARG A 139 -16.01 -2.29 -21.73
CA ARG A 139 -17.32 -2.93 -21.96
C ARG A 139 -18.21 -2.14 -22.90
N LEU A 140 -18.26 -0.82 -22.75
CA LEU A 140 -19.01 0.07 -23.63
C LEU A 140 -18.52 -0.09 -25.07
N LYS A 141 -17.20 -0.11 -25.27
CA LYS A 141 -16.60 -0.35 -26.57
C LYS A 141 -17.01 -1.70 -27.17
N ASP A 142 -17.09 -2.76 -26.37
CA ASP A 142 -17.49 -4.08 -26.87
C ASP A 142 -18.93 -4.05 -27.42
N VAL A 143 -19.83 -3.35 -26.73
CA VAL A 143 -21.21 -3.11 -27.21
C VAL A 143 -21.25 -2.27 -28.48
N LEU A 144 -20.47 -1.18 -28.56
CA LEU A 144 -20.44 -0.31 -29.75
C LEU A 144 -19.93 -1.04 -30.99
N VAL A 145 -18.95 -1.94 -30.82
CA VAL A 145 -18.43 -2.77 -31.92
C VAL A 145 -19.47 -3.77 -32.41
N ASP A 146 -20.23 -4.39 -31.49
CA ASP A 146 -21.30 -5.32 -31.83
C ASP A 146 -22.46 -4.62 -32.58
N GLU A 147 -22.77 -3.37 -32.23
CA GLU A 147 -23.81 -2.56 -32.87
C GLU A 147 -23.34 -1.85 -34.16
N GLY A 148 -22.06 -1.97 -34.52
CA GLY A 148 -21.51 -1.37 -35.75
C GLY A 148 -21.46 0.17 -35.74
N MET A 149 -21.41 0.79 -34.56
CA MET A 149 -21.36 2.25 -34.41
C MET A 149 -19.92 2.80 -34.44
N ASP A 150 -19.77 4.04 -34.89
CA ASP A 150 -18.46 4.71 -34.95
C ASP A 150 -17.90 5.00 -33.54
N ILE A 151 -16.64 4.64 -33.32
CA ILE A 151 -15.95 4.81 -32.05
C ILE A 151 -15.37 6.23 -31.96
N ASN A 152 -15.83 7.00 -30.98
CA ASN A 152 -15.22 8.30 -30.70
C ASN A 152 -13.88 8.12 -29.95
N GLU A 153 -12.76 8.33 -30.65
CA GLU A 153 -11.39 8.16 -30.15
C GLU A 153 -11.03 9.05 -28.94
N SER A 154 -11.81 10.11 -28.71
CA SER A 154 -11.65 10.97 -27.55
C SER A 154 -12.10 10.29 -26.25
N LEU A 155 -13.14 9.45 -26.29
CA LEU A 155 -13.65 8.66 -25.17
C LEU A 155 -13.01 7.28 -25.07
N ILE A 156 -12.73 6.64 -26.20
CA ILE A 156 -12.20 5.27 -26.27
C ILE A 156 -10.85 5.31 -26.99
N CYS A 157 -9.78 4.86 -26.34
CA CYS A 157 -8.42 5.11 -26.85
C CYS A 157 -8.07 4.49 -28.21
N CYS A 158 -8.66 3.35 -28.59
CA CYS A 158 -8.47 2.67 -29.87
C CYS A 158 -9.52 1.55 -30.08
N LYS A 159 -9.55 0.95 -31.27
CA LYS A 159 -10.47 -0.15 -31.63
C LYS A 159 -10.31 -1.42 -30.77
N TYR A 160 -9.13 -1.67 -30.21
CA TYR A 160 -8.86 -2.81 -29.33
C TYR A 160 -8.28 -2.31 -28.00
N ILE A 161 -9.14 -1.72 -27.16
CA ILE A 161 -8.73 -1.29 -25.82
C ILE A 161 -8.39 -2.50 -24.96
N ASP A 162 -7.15 -2.54 -24.48
CA ASP A 162 -6.68 -3.52 -23.51
C ASP A 162 -5.88 -2.79 -22.44
N PRO A 163 -6.56 -2.29 -21.39
CA PRO A 163 -5.95 -1.51 -20.33
C PRO A 163 -5.09 -2.42 -19.44
N GLN A 164 -3.80 -2.13 -19.39
CA GLN A 164 -2.80 -2.82 -18.59
C GLN A 164 -2.18 -1.85 -17.60
N TRP A 165 -2.19 -2.20 -16.31
CA TRP A 165 -1.44 -1.44 -15.32
C TRP A 165 0.03 -1.83 -15.42
N GLU A 166 0.89 -0.90 -15.83
CA GLU A 166 2.34 -1.02 -15.72
C GLU A 166 2.81 -0.56 -14.34
N VAL A 167 4.12 -0.50 -14.10
CA VAL A 167 4.63 -0.10 -12.77
C VAL A 167 4.38 1.39 -12.51
N GLY A 168 4.47 2.22 -13.55
CA GLY A 168 4.34 3.69 -13.44
C GLY A 168 2.96 4.24 -13.82
N SER A 169 2.23 3.60 -14.71
CA SER A 169 0.96 4.14 -15.24
C SER A 169 0.07 3.03 -15.77
N VAL A 170 -1.21 3.31 -16.00
CA VAL A 170 -2.09 2.43 -16.79
C VAL A 170 -1.99 2.83 -18.26
N ARG A 171 -1.68 1.87 -19.12
CA ARG A 171 -1.55 2.07 -20.56
C ARG A 171 -2.39 1.06 -21.32
N CYS A 172 -2.85 1.44 -22.51
CA CYS A 172 -3.43 0.45 -23.41
C CYS A 172 -2.30 -0.35 -24.08
N SER A 173 -2.33 -1.68 -24.04
CA SER A 173 -1.29 -2.52 -24.67
C SER A 173 -1.23 -2.35 -26.20
N ASN A 174 -2.38 -2.09 -26.83
CA ASN A 174 -2.49 -1.95 -28.29
C ASN A 174 -2.02 -0.59 -28.84
N CYS A 175 -2.43 0.53 -28.22
CA CYS A 175 -2.08 1.89 -28.71
C CYS A 175 -1.05 2.63 -27.85
N ASN A 176 -0.60 2.04 -26.74
CA ASN A 176 0.36 2.62 -25.77
C ASN A 176 -0.04 3.98 -25.17
N ARG A 177 -1.27 4.45 -25.40
CA ARG A 177 -1.80 5.66 -24.79
C ARG A 177 -1.90 5.48 -23.27
N ILE A 178 -1.48 6.49 -22.53
CA ILE A 178 -1.65 6.56 -21.07
C ILE A 178 -3.13 6.81 -20.79
N LEU A 179 -3.77 5.89 -20.09
CA LEU A 179 -5.17 5.96 -19.69
C LEU A 179 -5.33 6.54 -18.29
N LEU A 180 -4.38 6.26 -17.40
CA LEU A 180 -4.33 6.80 -16.04
C LEU A 180 -2.87 6.95 -15.60
N ASP A 181 -2.47 8.18 -15.27
CA ASP A 181 -1.13 8.50 -14.77
C ASP A 181 -1.04 8.26 -13.25
N TYR A 182 -1.18 6.99 -12.87
CA TYR A 182 -1.09 6.57 -11.46
C TYR A 182 -0.14 5.35 -11.31
N PRO A 183 0.94 5.48 -10.52
CA PRO A 183 1.89 4.41 -10.31
C PRO A 183 1.29 3.28 -9.47
N ARG A 184 1.60 2.05 -9.84
CA ARG A 184 0.95 0.88 -9.25
C ARG A 184 1.33 0.71 -7.77
N PRO A 185 0.36 0.72 -6.84
CA PRO A 185 0.63 0.42 -5.44
C PRO A 185 1.03 -1.06 -5.26
N ASP A 186 1.54 -1.42 -4.09
CA ASP A 186 1.85 -2.83 -3.81
C ASP A 186 0.55 -3.65 -3.75
N LEU A 187 0.38 -4.63 -4.63
CA LEU A 187 -0.85 -5.44 -4.68
C LEU A 187 -0.74 -6.74 -3.85
N GLY A 188 0.23 -6.83 -2.95
CA GLY A 188 0.54 -8.05 -2.19
C GLY A 188 1.03 -9.21 -3.06
N ARG A 189 1.54 -8.92 -4.26
CA ARG A 189 2.09 -9.95 -5.16
C ARG A 189 3.42 -10.48 -4.65
N ILE A 190 3.66 -11.76 -4.90
CA ILE A 190 4.97 -12.37 -4.68
C ILE A 190 5.96 -11.69 -5.64
N ARG A 191 7.07 -11.19 -5.08
CA ARG A 191 8.15 -10.53 -5.83
C ARG A 191 9.31 -11.50 -6.00
N ILE A 192 10.03 -11.33 -7.11
CA ILE A 192 11.26 -12.08 -7.42
C ILE A 192 12.33 -11.83 -6.35
N ASP A 193 12.34 -10.65 -5.73
CA ASP A 193 13.26 -10.26 -4.64
C ASP A 193 13.09 -11.06 -3.33
N GLY A 194 12.06 -11.93 -3.26
CA GLY A 194 11.75 -12.76 -2.10
C GLY A 194 10.85 -12.08 -1.06
N MET A 195 10.33 -12.88 -0.12
CA MET A 195 9.37 -12.42 0.88
C MET A 195 9.96 -11.38 1.84
N LEU A 196 11.21 -11.56 2.30
CA LEU A 196 11.84 -10.66 3.28
C LEU A 196 12.02 -9.24 2.75
N LYS A 197 12.63 -9.08 1.56
CA LYS A 197 12.80 -7.77 0.93
C LYS A 197 11.46 -7.11 0.62
N GLY A 198 10.48 -7.91 0.17
CA GLY A 198 9.12 -7.43 -0.07
C GLY A 198 8.42 -6.92 1.19
N SER A 199 8.58 -7.63 2.33
CA SER A 199 8.03 -7.23 3.62
C SER A 199 8.71 -5.96 4.15
N MET A 200 10.04 -5.86 4.08
CA MET A 200 10.77 -4.66 4.49
C MET A 200 10.30 -3.43 3.70
N ARG A 201 10.04 -3.59 2.40
CA ARG A 201 9.49 -2.52 1.57
C ARG A 201 8.09 -2.07 2.01
N ILE A 202 7.21 -2.98 2.42
CA ILE A 202 5.91 -2.61 2.99
C ILE A 202 6.10 -1.85 4.31
N LEU A 203 7.00 -2.31 5.18
CA LEU A 203 7.27 -1.63 6.44
C LEU A 203 7.77 -0.19 6.25
N LEU A 204 8.57 0.06 5.20
CA LEU A 204 9.11 1.39 4.91
C LEU A 204 8.15 2.29 4.13
N LEU A 205 7.50 1.76 3.09
CA LEU A 205 6.71 2.55 2.14
C LEU A 205 5.21 2.46 2.37
N ASP A 206 4.76 1.59 3.25
CA ASP A 206 3.35 1.39 3.58
C ASP A 206 2.47 1.10 2.35
N SER A 207 3.00 0.27 1.44
CA SER A 207 2.40 -0.09 0.13
C SER A 207 2.44 1.00 -0.96
N ARG A 208 3.07 2.15 -0.70
CA ARG A 208 3.25 3.21 -1.71
C ARG A 208 4.21 2.76 -2.83
N PRO A 209 3.98 3.21 -4.08
CA PRO A 209 4.88 2.93 -5.18
C PRO A 209 6.24 3.62 -4.99
N LEU A 210 7.33 2.97 -5.41
CA LEU A 210 8.67 3.60 -5.37
C LEU A 210 8.82 4.74 -6.36
N LEU A 211 8.12 4.68 -7.49
CA LEU A 211 8.21 5.69 -8.55
C LEU A 211 7.66 7.04 -8.08
N SER A 212 6.75 7.04 -7.11
CA SER A 212 6.24 8.27 -6.47
C SER A 212 7.35 9.11 -5.82
N LEU A 213 8.48 8.49 -5.43
CA LEU A 213 9.62 9.20 -4.82
C LEU A 213 10.57 9.80 -5.86
N LYS A 214 10.47 9.41 -7.13
CA LYS A 214 11.38 9.86 -8.19
C LYS A 214 10.88 11.12 -8.90
N GLU A 215 9.57 11.33 -8.93
CA GLU A 215 8.93 12.50 -9.56
C GLU A 215 8.92 13.77 -8.68
N GLU A 216 9.31 13.67 -7.40
CA GLU A 216 9.46 14.81 -6.48
C GLU A 216 10.83 15.53 -6.63
N LYS A 217 11.46 15.48 -7.81
CA LYS A 217 12.72 16.21 -8.10
C LYS A 217 12.52 17.30 -9.13
#